data_AF-A0A260Z1N5-F1
#
_entry.id   AF-A0A260Z1N5-F1
#
_cell.length_a   1.000
_cell.length_b   1.000
_cell.length_c   1.000
_cell.angle_alpha   90.00
_cell.angle_beta   90.00
_cell.angle_gamma   90.00
#
_symmetry.space_group_name_H-M   'P 1'
#
loop_
_entity.id
_entity.type
_entity.pdbx_description
1 polymer ?
#
loop_
_entity_poly.entity_id
_entity_poly.type
_entity_poly.pdbx_seq_one_letter_code
_entity_poly.pdbx_strand_id
1 'polypeptide(L)'
;ILDVQSQESPTFVAIKLSCTSSERFSALSQALLQITDAEVAELFRQYKSGQKTAKMFGMNIWSLLKSYENGMGVKKVATLGDVPDGAYLACYGELLNLETIQSKNLTCLIVRPSKQCWRLISQLDHFVNGIIAGAACGKLQESFVYACFGPKTLEHPEHLLAETLSSAFSHATDDKRLVKDIYAVDGYI
;
A
#
# COMPACT_ATOMS: atom_id res chain seq x y z
N ILE A 1 -29.72 14.41 9.61
CA ILE A 1 -30.89 13.52 9.45
C ILE A 1 -30.60 12.67 8.22
N LEU A 2 -30.48 11.36 8.40
CA LEU A 2 -30.13 10.40 7.35
C LEU A 2 -31.42 9.95 6.67
N ASP A 3 -31.51 10.12 5.35
CA ASP A 3 -32.64 9.63 4.56
C ASP A 3 -32.13 8.55 3.61
N VAL A 4 -32.63 7.33 3.77
CA VAL A 4 -32.20 6.15 3.03
C VAL A 4 -33.33 5.77 2.09
N GLN A 5 -33.22 6.11 0.81
CA GLN A 5 -34.11 5.58 -0.22
C GLN A 5 -33.45 4.37 -0.89
N SER A 6 -34.00 3.18 -0.65
CA SER A 6 -33.65 1.98 -1.40
C SER A 6 -34.49 1.92 -2.67
N GLN A 7 -33.86 2.00 -3.84
CA GLN A 7 -34.46 1.47 -5.05
C GLN A 7 -34.06 0.00 -5.18
N GLU A 8 -35.07 -0.86 -5.29
CA GLU A 8 -34.94 -2.31 -5.42
C GLU A 8 -34.30 -2.67 -6.76
N SER A 9 -33.00 -2.98 -6.73
CA SER A 9 -32.32 -3.82 -7.71
C SER A 9 -31.13 -4.51 -7.03
N PRO A 10 -30.82 -5.78 -7.34
CA PRO A 10 -30.05 -6.64 -6.44
C PRO A 10 -28.54 -6.35 -6.39
N THR A 11 -28.05 -5.32 -7.09
CA THR A 11 -26.60 -5.19 -7.35
C THR A 11 -25.96 -3.90 -6.87
N PHE A 12 -26.72 -2.87 -6.45
CA PHE A 12 -26.10 -1.62 -5.99
C PHE A 12 -26.91 -0.93 -4.89
N VAL A 13 -26.33 -0.83 -3.69
CA VAL A 13 -26.87 0.01 -2.61
C VAL A 13 -26.17 1.37 -2.67
N ALA A 14 -26.80 2.34 -3.32
CA ALA A 14 -26.35 3.73 -3.24
C ALA A 14 -26.77 4.34 -1.89
N ILE A 15 -25.79 4.68 -1.03
CA ILE A 15 -26.05 5.36 0.25
C ILE A 15 -25.66 6.83 0.08
N LYS A 16 -26.66 7.72 0.08
CA LYS A 16 -26.46 9.17 0.07
C LYS A 16 -26.32 9.66 1.52
N LEU A 17 -25.09 9.90 1.94
CA LEU A 17 -24.75 10.44 3.25
C LEU A 17 -24.52 11.96 3.11
N SER A 18 -25.28 12.77 3.84
CA SER A 18 -25.17 14.23 3.82
C SER A 18 -24.23 14.70 4.93
N CYS A 19 -23.01 15.09 4.56
CA CYS A 19 -22.08 15.82 5.42
C CYS A 19 -21.56 17.04 4.65
N THR A 20 -21.49 18.20 5.31
CA THR A 20 -21.47 19.55 4.70
C THR A 20 -20.14 20.00 4.08
N SER A 21 -19.22 19.08 3.77
CA SER A 21 -18.03 19.36 2.94
C SER A 21 -17.92 18.29 1.85
N SER A 22 -18.48 18.57 0.68
CA SER A 22 -18.88 17.58 -0.34
C SER A 22 -17.76 16.79 -1.01
N GLU A 23 -16.54 17.32 -1.08
CA GLU A 23 -15.48 16.70 -1.89
C GLU A 23 -14.80 15.50 -1.22
N ARG A 24 -14.40 15.62 0.05
CA ARG A 24 -13.77 14.50 0.80
C ARG A 24 -14.74 13.35 1.05
N PHE A 25 -16.02 13.69 1.13
CA PHE A 25 -17.07 12.74 1.46
C PHE A 25 -17.48 11.86 0.27
N SER A 26 -17.61 12.47 -0.92
CA SER A 26 -17.88 11.72 -2.16
C SER A 26 -16.73 10.78 -2.53
N ALA A 27 -15.48 11.18 -2.26
CA ALA A 27 -14.31 10.34 -2.49
C ALA A 27 -14.29 9.12 -1.55
N LEU A 28 -14.61 9.29 -0.27
CA LEU A 28 -14.70 8.20 0.70
C LEU A 28 -15.86 7.24 0.38
N SER A 29 -17.03 7.75 -0.01
CA SER A 29 -18.17 6.90 -0.35
C SER A 29 -17.93 6.12 -1.64
N GLN A 30 -17.33 6.72 -2.66
CA GLN A 30 -16.95 6.01 -3.89
C GLN A 30 -15.84 4.99 -3.64
N ALA A 31 -14.86 5.30 -2.79
CA ALA A 31 -13.81 4.36 -2.41
C ALA A 31 -14.40 3.14 -1.67
N LEU A 32 -15.30 3.36 -0.71
CA LEU A 32 -15.95 2.28 0.06
C LEU A 32 -16.90 1.43 -0.80
N LEU A 33 -17.56 2.01 -1.81
CA LEU A 33 -18.43 1.28 -2.76
C LEU A 33 -17.65 0.39 -3.74
N GLN A 34 -16.35 0.62 -3.89
CA GLN A 34 -15.46 -0.17 -4.77
C GLN A 34 -14.73 -1.28 -4.00
N ILE A 35 -14.86 -1.33 -2.67
CA ILE A 35 -14.22 -2.36 -1.86
C ILE A 35 -15.09 -3.62 -1.92
N THR A 36 -14.58 -4.65 -2.61
CA THR A 36 -15.13 -6.00 -2.70
C THR A 36 -14.84 -6.87 -1.46
N ASP A 37 -14.30 -6.25 -0.40
CA ASP A 37 -13.88 -6.94 0.81
C ASP A 37 -15.08 -7.30 1.71
N ALA A 38 -15.20 -8.59 2.02
CA ALA A 38 -16.26 -9.15 2.84
C ALA A 38 -16.34 -8.49 4.23
N GLU A 39 -15.21 -8.00 4.76
CA GLU A 39 -15.16 -7.33 6.07
C GLU A 39 -15.83 -5.95 6.04
N VAL A 40 -15.66 -5.18 4.96
CA VAL A 40 -16.33 -3.88 4.78
C VAL A 40 -17.82 -4.09 4.56
N ALA A 41 -18.21 -5.07 3.74
CA ALA A 41 -19.61 -5.41 3.51
C ALA A 41 -20.33 -5.81 4.81
N GLU A 42 -19.68 -6.60 5.66
CA GLU A 42 -20.23 -7.02 6.95
C GLU A 42 -20.34 -5.85 7.95
N LEU A 43 -19.36 -4.94 7.98
CA LEU A 43 -19.45 -3.71 8.78
C LEU A 43 -20.64 -2.84 8.37
N PHE A 44 -20.91 -2.72 7.07
CA PHE A 44 -22.09 -2.03 6.55
C PHE A 44 -23.38 -2.73 6.93
N ARG A 45 -23.43 -4.06 6.86
CA ARG A 45 -24.61 -4.86 7.26
C ARG A 45 -24.95 -4.65 8.74
N GLN A 46 -23.95 -4.68 9.61
CA GLN A 46 -24.11 -4.46 11.06
C GLN A 46 -24.56 -3.04 11.40
N TYR A 47 -24.12 -2.04 10.63
CA TYR A 47 -24.63 -0.69 10.78
C TYR A 47 -26.10 -0.58 10.35
N LYS A 48 -26.46 -1.13 9.18
CA LYS A 48 -27.86 -1.11 8.69
C LYS A 48 -28.83 -1.86 9.59
N SER A 49 -28.40 -2.95 10.23
CA SER A 49 -29.23 -3.71 11.17
C SER A 49 -29.38 -3.03 12.53
N GLY A 50 -28.74 -1.87 12.76
CA GLY A 50 -28.74 -1.16 14.03
C GLY A 50 -27.85 -1.79 15.10
N GLN A 51 -27.11 -2.86 14.79
CA GLN A 51 -26.19 -3.51 15.72
C GLN A 51 -24.97 -2.63 16.06
N LYS A 52 -24.63 -1.67 15.20
CA LYS A 52 -23.55 -0.70 15.46
C LYS A 52 -24.05 0.73 15.34
N THR A 53 -23.60 1.59 16.26
CA THR A 53 -23.82 3.04 16.15
C THR A 53 -22.96 3.63 15.03
N ALA A 54 -23.37 4.78 14.49
CA ALA A 54 -22.59 5.50 13.47
C ALA A 54 -21.15 5.80 13.92
N LYS A 55 -20.96 6.09 15.22
CA LYS A 55 -19.62 6.31 15.82
C LYS A 55 -18.76 5.04 15.77
N MET A 56 -19.32 3.89 16.17
CA MET A 56 -18.61 2.60 16.10
C MET A 56 -18.34 2.16 14.67
N PHE A 57 -19.28 2.39 13.74
CA PHE A 57 -19.06 2.14 12.33
C PHE A 57 -17.90 2.97 11.78
N GLY A 58 -17.89 4.28 12.03
CA GLY A 58 -16.79 5.17 11.64
C GLY A 58 -15.44 4.78 12.24
N MET A 59 -15.40 4.40 13.52
CA MET A 59 -14.16 3.91 14.16
C MET A 59 -13.65 2.59 13.57
N ASN A 60 -14.55 1.65 13.23
CA ASN A 60 -14.16 0.37 12.64
C ASN A 60 -13.67 0.54 11.20
N ILE A 61 -14.35 1.36 10.39
CA ILE A 61 -13.88 1.69 9.04
C ILE A 61 -12.54 2.42 9.12
N TRP A 62 -12.37 3.38 10.04
CA TRP A 62 -11.10 4.05 10.26
C TRP A 62 -9.99 3.07 10.68
N SER A 63 -10.29 2.12 11.56
CA SER A 63 -9.34 1.08 11.97
C SER A 63 -8.98 0.16 10.81
N LEU A 64 -9.94 -0.20 9.95
CA LEU A 64 -9.73 -1.02 8.77
C LEU A 64 -8.87 -0.28 7.73
N LEU A 65 -9.19 0.99 7.48
CA LEU A 65 -8.39 1.87 6.62
C LEU A 65 -6.98 2.04 7.18
N LYS A 66 -6.84 2.22 8.49
CA LYS A 66 -5.54 2.29 9.17
C LYS A 66 -4.81 0.95 9.13
N SER A 67 -5.50 -0.19 9.12
CA SER A 67 -4.88 -1.50 8.90
C SER A 67 -4.54 -1.76 7.43
N TYR A 68 -5.14 -1.07 6.46
CA TYR A 68 -4.66 -1.04 5.06
C TYR A 68 -3.46 -0.09 4.91
N GLU A 69 -3.49 1.09 5.55
CA GLU A 69 -2.33 1.99 5.62
C GLU A 69 -1.14 1.33 6.34
N ASN A 70 -1.41 0.55 7.39
CA ASN A 70 -0.43 -0.28 8.09
C ASN A 70 -0.26 -1.68 7.45
N GLY A 71 -1.09 -2.03 6.47
CA GLY A 71 -1.15 -3.35 5.83
C GLY A 71 0.08 -3.65 4.98
N MET A 72 0.83 -2.59 4.66
CA MET A 72 2.14 -2.67 4.03
C MET A 72 3.24 -3.14 5.01
N GLY A 73 3.01 -3.11 6.33
CA GLY A 73 4.06 -3.39 7.33
C GLY A 73 5.19 -2.36 7.34
N VAL A 74 4.91 -1.14 6.86
CA VAL A 74 5.92 -0.10 6.62
C VAL A 74 5.87 0.98 7.69
N LYS A 75 7.04 1.33 8.19
CA LYS A 75 7.30 2.47 9.09
C LYS A 75 7.48 3.73 8.25
N LYS A 76 6.49 4.60 8.27
CA LYS A 76 6.57 5.91 7.61
C LYS A 76 7.53 6.83 8.35
N VAL A 77 8.38 7.51 7.59
CA VAL A 77 9.33 8.51 8.09
C VAL A 77 9.24 9.79 7.27
N ALA A 78 9.61 10.93 7.87
CA ALA A 78 9.49 12.23 7.22
C ALA A 78 10.53 12.42 6.10
N THR A 79 11.75 11.94 6.33
CA THR A 79 12.86 12.09 5.38
C THR A 79 13.64 10.79 5.23
N LEU A 80 14.41 10.68 4.14
CA LEU A 80 15.33 9.56 3.94
C LEU A 80 16.43 9.49 5.02
N GLY A 81 16.75 10.62 5.67
CA GLY A 81 17.73 10.68 6.76
C GLY A 81 17.27 9.92 8.01
N ASP A 82 15.95 9.83 8.23
CA ASP A 82 15.34 9.17 9.39
C ASP A 82 15.30 7.64 9.27
N VAL A 83 15.63 7.10 8.09
CA VAL A 83 15.72 5.65 7.85
C VAL A 83 16.99 5.12 8.52
N PRO A 84 16.96 4.02 9.30
CA PRO A 84 18.18 3.44 9.86
C PRO A 84 19.11 2.91 8.76
N ASP A 85 20.42 3.01 8.98
CA ASP A 85 21.40 2.45 8.04
C ASP A 85 21.24 0.92 7.92
N GLY A 86 21.44 0.38 6.72
CA GLY A 86 21.25 -1.04 6.44
C GLY A 86 19.79 -1.53 6.39
N ALA A 87 18.82 -0.63 6.56
CA ALA A 87 17.40 -0.97 6.58
C ALA A 87 16.82 -1.23 5.17
N TYR A 88 15.58 -1.73 5.17
CA TYR A 88 14.79 -1.92 3.96
C TYR A 88 13.95 -0.67 3.68
N LEU A 89 14.07 -0.13 2.47
CA LEU A 89 13.38 1.10 2.05
C LEU A 89 12.42 0.80 0.89
N ALA A 90 11.13 1.07 1.07
CA ALA A 90 10.13 0.99 0.03
C ALA A 90 9.80 2.38 -0.54
N CYS A 91 9.72 2.48 -1.86
CA CYS A 91 9.32 3.68 -2.61
C CYS A 91 8.25 3.32 -3.65
N TYR A 92 7.44 4.30 -4.07
CA TYR A 92 6.47 4.16 -5.15
C TYR A 92 6.70 5.23 -6.22
N GLY A 93 6.79 4.81 -7.49
CA GLY A 93 6.94 5.72 -8.63
C GLY A 93 8.35 6.27 -8.78
N GLU A 94 8.76 7.14 -7.85
CA GLU A 94 10.02 7.87 -7.94
C GLU A 94 11.10 7.31 -7.00
N LEU A 95 12.34 7.38 -7.48
CA LEU A 95 13.54 7.01 -6.76
C LEU A 95 13.97 8.23 -5.94
N LEU A 96 14.12 8.01 -4.63
CA LEU A 96 14.70 8.99 -3.72
C LEU A 96 16.19 9.21 -4.05
N ASN A 97 16.86 10.08 -3.30
CA ASN A 97 18.28 10.37 -3.50
C ASN A 97 19.13 9.07 -3.46
N LEU A 98 19.63 8.64 -4.63
CA LEU A 98 20.40 7.41 -4.79
C LEU A 98 21.73 7.45 -4.02
N GLU A 99 22.39 8.61 -3.97
CA GLU A 99 23.62 8.79 -3.20
C GLU A 99 23.36 8.56 -1.70
N THR A 100 22.24 9.09 -1.18
CA THR A 100 21.85 8.85 0.21
C THR A 100 21.52 7.37 0.46
N ILE A 101 20.79 6.73 -0.46
CA ILE A 101 20.48 5.29 -0.39
C ILE A 101 21.76 4.45 -0.30
N GLN A 102 22.75 4.75 -1.15
CA GLN A 102 24.03 4.06 -1.17
C GLN A 102 24.86 4.34 0.09
N SER A 103 24.96 5.61 0.51
CA SER A 103 25.73 5.99 1.71
C SER A 103 25.20 5.37 3.00
N LYS A 104 23.88 5.22 3.12
CA LYS A 104 23.21 4.55 4.25
C LYS A 104 23.14 3.03 4.09
N ASN A 105 23.72 2.48 3.01
CA ASN A 105 23.77 1.06 2.70
C ASN A 105 22.37 0.40 2.72
N LEU A 106 21.36 1.07 2.19
CA LEU A 106 19.97 0.61 2.23
C LEU A 106 19.69 -0.42 1.13
N THR A 107 18.83 -1.38 1.44
CA THR A 107 18.20 -2.23 0.41
C THR A 107 16.88 -1.60 0.01
N CYS A 108 16.79 -1.10 -1.22
CA CYS A 108 15.65 -0.32 -1.69
C CYS A 108 14.79 -1.14 -2.66
N LEU A 109 13.47 -1.08 -2.49
CA LEU A 109 12.47 -1.61 -3.39
C LEU A 109 11.59 -0.47 -3.88
N ILE A 110 11.52 -0.28 -5.20
CA ILE A 110 10.65 0.71 -5.84
C ILE A 110 9.55 0.01 -6.59
N VAL A 111 8.30 0.25 -6.18
CA VAL A 111 7.12 -0.21 -6.87
C VAL A 111 6.76 0.77 -7.98
N ARG A 112 6.41 0.23 -9.16
CA ARG A 112 6.06 0.98 -10.37
C ARG A 112 7.12 2.04 -10.70
N PRO A 113 8.40 1.67 -10.91
CA PRO A 113 9.45 2.66 -11.15
C PRO A 113 9.14 3.53 -12.38
N SER A 114 9.36 4.83 -12.26
CA SER A 114 9.26 5.78 -13.37
C SER A 114 10.33 5.46 -14.43
N LYS A 115 10.17 6.01 -15.65
CA LYS A 115 11.19 5.86 -16.70
C LYS A 115 12.56 6.38 -16.25
N GLN A 116 12.58 7.42 -15.40
CA GLN A 116 13.81 7.97 -14.86
C GLN A 116 14.43 7.03 -13.82
N CYS A 117 13.62 6.45 -12.93
CA CYS A 117 14.07 5.40 -12.01
C CYS A 117 14.73 4.25 -12.75
N TRP A 118 14.08 3.75 -13.81
CA TRP A 118 14.65 2.66 -14.61
C TRP A 118 16.02 2.98 -15.18
N ARG A 119 16.23 4.19 -15.70
CA ARG A 119 17.53 4.62 -16.23
C ARG A 119 18.61 4.62 -15.14
N LEU A 120 18.26 5.05 -13.93
CA LEU A 120 19.19 5.10 -12.80
C LEU A 120 19.49 3.69 -12.27
N ILE A 121 18.46 2.86 -12.09
CA ILE A 121 18.61 1.48 -11.61
C ILE A 121 19.38 0.63 -12.60
N SER A 122 19.19 0.83 -13.92
CA SER A 122 19.94 0.07 -14.94
C SER A 122 21.43 0.40 -14.99
N GLN A 123 21.87 1.46 -14.31
CA GLN A 123 23.30 1.80 -14.17
C GLN A 123 23.93 1.15 -12.93
N LEU A 124 23.14 0.52 -12.07
CA LEU A 124 23.65 -0.23 -10.94
C LEU A 124 24.19 -1.59 -11.40
N ASP A 125 25.21 -2.08 -10.71
CA ASP A 125 25.84 -3.37 -11.02
C ASP A 125 24.83 -4.53 -10.97
N HIS A 126 23.86 -4.44 -10.05
CA HIS A 126 22.87 -5.48 -9.86
C HIS A 126 21.54 -4.95 -9.33
N PHE A 127 20.44 -5.50 -9.84
CA PHE A 127 19.09 -5.31 -9.32
C PHE A 127 18.19 -6.50 -9.66
N VAL A 128 17.14 -6.68 -8.85
CA VAL A 128 16.08 -7.65 -9.06
C VAL A 128 14.84 -6.95 -9.61
N ASN A 129 14.24 -7.55 -10.63
CA ASN A 129 12.94 -7.15 -11.15
C ASN A 129 11.90 -8.23 -10.82
N GLY A 130 10.74 -7.83 -10.32
CA GLY A 130 9.66 -8.75 -9.99
C GLY A 130 8.28 -8.12 -10.12
N ILE A 131 7.26 -8.91 -9.81
CA ILE A 131 5.86 -8.48 -9.83
C ILE A 131 5.34 -8.53 -8.40
N ILE A 132 4.58 -7.51 -8.00
CA ILE A 132 3.90 -7.40 -6.72
C ILE A 132 2.41 -7.17 -6.92
N ALA A 133 1.56 -7.81 -6.12
CA ALA A 133 0.12 -7.61 -6.14
C ALA A 133 -0.21 -6.14 -5.78
N GLY A 134 -1.15 -5.50 -6.48
CA GLY A 134 -1.45 -4.09 -6.20
C GLY A 134 -2.07 -3.85 -4.84
N ALA A 135 -2.77 -4.85 -4.28
CA ALA A 135 -3.27 -4.84 -2.92
C ALA A 135 -2.15 -4.67 -1.88
N ALA A 136 -0.95 -5.21 -2.14
CA ALA A 136 0.23 -5.07 -1.28
C ALA A 136 0.70 -3.61 -1.13
N CYS A 137 0.29 -2.75 -2.07
CA CYS A 137 0.66 -1.35 -2.15
C CYS A 137 -0.55 -0.42 -1.93
N GLY A 138 -1.67 -0.96 -1.46
CA GLY A 138 -2.91 -0.22 -1.25
C GLY A 138 -3.53 0.36 -2.54
N LYS A 139 -3.31 -0.27 -3.71
CA LYS A 139 -3.90 0.17 -4.98
C LYS A 139 -4.84 -0.90 -5.56
N LEU A 140 -5.84 -0.46 -6.32
CA LEU A 140 -6.87 -1.31 -6.93
C LEU A 140 -6.42 -2.09 -8.18
N GLN A 141 -5.24 -1.78 -8.72
CA GLN A 141 -4.68 -2.49 -9.87
C GLN A 141 -4.26 -3.92 -9.49
N GLU A 142 -4.36 -4.87 -10.42
CA GLU A 142 -4.08 -6.28 -10.12
C GLU A 142 -2.62 -6.51 -9.70
N SER A 143 -1.67 -5.90 -10.42
CA SER A 143 -0.24 -6.03 -10.11
C SER A 143 0.60 -4.86 -10.61
N PHE A 144 1.79 -4.73 -10.03
CA PHE A 144 2.82 -3.79 -10.45
C PHE A 144 4.16 -4.49 -10.62
N VAL A 145 4.98 -3.90 -11.47
CA VAL A 145 6.41 -4.21 -11.53
C VAL A 145 7.11 -3.51 -10.36
N TYR A 146 8.08 -4.17 -9.72
CA TYR A 146 9.00 -3.53 -8.79
C TYR A 146 10.45 -3.78 -9.18
N ALA A 147 11.33 -2.86 -8.79
CA ALA A 147 12.78 -3.04 -8.86
C ALA A 147 13.35 -3.02 -7.44
N CYS A 148 14.20 -3.97 -7.10
CA CYS A 148 14.90 -4.05 -5.82
C CYS A 148 16.40 -4.03 -6.04
N PHE A 149 17.14 -3.23 -5.27
CA PHE A 149 18.59 -3.11 -5.37
C PHE A 149 19.21 -2.75 -4.02
N GLY A 150 20.52 -2.93 -3.90
CA GLY A 150 21.27 -2.67 -2.68
C GLY A 150 22.07 -3.88 -2.21
N PRO A 151 22.69 -3.80 -1.03
CA PRO A 151 23.72 -4.75 -0.58
C PRO A 151 23.21 -6.17 -0.31
N LYS A 152 21.90 -6.33 -0.12
CA LYS A 152 21.28 -7.63 0.21
C LYS A 152 20.60 -8.28 -1.00
N THR A 153 20.64 -7.66 -2.18
CA THR A 153 19.86 -8.10 -3.33
C THR A 153 20.51 -9.30 -4.03
N LEU A 154 19.73 -10.36 -4.29
CA LEU A 154 20.17 -11.59 -4.95
C LEU A 154 20.42 -11.44 -6.44
N GLU A 155 21.50 -12.02 -6.95
CA GLU A 155 21.82 -12.05 -8.39
C GLU A 155 20.75 -12.78 -9.23
N HIS A 156 20.20 -13.87 -8.70
CA HIS A 156 19.27 -14.75 -9.41
C HIS A 156 18.07 -15.14 -8.54
N PRO A 157 17.09 -14.23 -8.36
CA PRO A 157 15.85 -14.57 -7.69
C PRO A 157 15.01 -15.51 -8.57
N GLU A 158 14.16 -16.31 -7.94
CA GLU A 158 13.12 -17.06 -8.67
C GLU A 158 12.11 -16.09 -9.32
N HIS A 159 11.18 -16.60 -10.12
CA HIS A 159 10.06 -15.77 -10.59
C HIS A 159 8.85 -15.97 -9.69
N LEU A 160 8.59 -15.01 -8.81
CA LEU A 160 7.47 -15.06 -7.88
C LEU A 160 6.65 -13.78 -7.91
N LEU A 161 5.32 -13.92 -7.89
CA LEU A 161 4.40 -12.82 -7.63
C LEU A 161 4.39 -12.57 -6.12
N ALA A 162 4.90 -11.42 -5.69
CA ALA A 162 4.89 -11.04 -4.29
C ALA A 162 3.50 -10.53 -3.88
N GLU A 163 2.92 -11.12 -2.83
CA GLU A 163 1.63 -10.70 -2.28
C GLU A 163 1.74 -9.55 -1.25
N THR A 164 2.95 -9.27 -0.75
CA THR A 164 3.23 -8.23 0.25
C THR A 164 4.59 -7.56 -0.03
N LEU A 165 4.86 -6.39 0.55
CA LEU A 165 6.20 -5.79 0.47
C LEU A 165 7.26 -6.65 1.18
N SER A 166 6.91 -7.28 2.31
CA SER A 166 7.79 -8.21 3.00
C SER A 166 8.17 -9.39 2.09
N SER A 167 7.21 -10.00 1.40
CA SER A 167 7.51 -11.12 0.50
C SER A 167 8.28 -10.68 -0.73
N ALA A 168 8.08 -9.45 -1.22
CA ALA A 168 8.88 -8.87 -2.28
C ALA A 168 10.35 -8.66 -1.87
N PHE A 169 10.60 -8.21 -0.64
CA PHE A 169 11.96 -8.13 -0.10
C PHE A 169 12.58 -9.50 0.17
N SER A 170 11.84 -10.43 0.79
CA SER A 170 12.32 -11.81 1.02
C SER A 170 12.69 -12.47 -0.31
N HIS A 171 11.86 -12.32 -1.33
CA HIS A 171 12.13 -12.79 -2.69
C HIS A 171 13.41 -12.19 -3.27
N ALA A 172 13.61 -10.88 -3.11
CA ALA A 172 14.76 -10.19 -3.67
C ALA A 172 16.06 -10.38 -2.86
N THR A 173 16.01 -10.96 -1.65
CA THR A 173 17.17 -11.02 -0.73
C THR A 173 17.47 -12.40 -0.13
N ASP A 174 16.73 -13.45 -0.50
CA ASP A 174 16.75 -14.80 0.09
C ASP A 174 16.54 -14.83 1.62
N ASP A 175 15.97 -13.75 2.19
CA ASP A 175 15.66 -13.74 3.60
C ASP A 175 14.43 -14.59 3.86
N LYS A 176 14.67 -15.81 4.36
CA LYS A 176 13.64 -16.78 4.77
C LYS A 176 12.78 -16.26 5.94
N ARG A 177 13.16 -15.14 6.56
CA ARG A 177 12.35 -14.44 7.56
C ARG A 177 11.54 -13.35 6.88
N LEU A 178 10.30 -13.17 7.35
CA LEU A 178 9.48 -12.02 6.98
C LEU A 178 10.23 -10.74 7.38
N VAL A 179 10.51 -9.88 6.41
CA VAL A 179 11.09 -8.56 6.61
C VAL A 179 10.04 -7.66 7.28
N LYS A 180 10.26 -7.34 8.56
CA LYS A 180 9.29 -6.58 9.39
C LYS A 180 9.60 -5.08 9.49
N ASP A 181 10.86 -4.71 9.32
CA ASP A 181 11.34 -3.33 9.47
C ASP A 181 11.54 -2.69 8.11
N ILE A 182 10.44 -2.49 7.39
CA ILE A 182 10.41 -1.78 6.12
C ILE A 182 10.09 -0.31 6.40
N TYR A 183 10.83 0.60 5.80
CA TYR A 183 10.63 2.05 5.94
C TYR A 183 10.18 2.64 4.62
N ALA A 184 9.41 3.73 4.67
CA ALA A 184 9.12 4.53 3.50
C ALA A 184 9.01 6.01 3.87
N VAL A 185 9.39 6.85 2.92
CA VAL A 185 9.38 8.31 3.11
C VAL A 185 8.02 8.87 2.70
N ASP A 186 7.42 9.68 3.57
CA ASP A 186 6.16 10.34 3.30
C ASP A 186 6.23 11.20 2.03
N GLY A 187 5.19 11.10 1.19
CA GLY A 187 5.15 11.76 -0.12
C GLY A 187 5.72 10.93 -1.29
N TYR A 188 6.28 9.75 -1.01
CA TYR A 188 6.83 8.82 -2.01
C TYR A 188 6.10 7.45 -2.02
N ILE A 189 4.83 7.42 -1.57
CA ILE A 189 3.88 6.29 -1.55
C ILE A 189 2.51 6.72 -2.13
#